data_AF-A0A871BD44-F1
#
_entry.id   AF-A0A871BD44-F1
#
_cell.length_a   1.000
_cell.length_b   1.000
_cell.length_c   1.000
_cell.angle_alpha   90.00
_cell.angle_beta   90.00
_cell.angle_gamma   90.00
#
_symmetry.space_group_name_H-M   'P 1'
#
loop_
_entity.id
_entity.type
_entity.pdbx_description
1 polymer ?
#
loop_
_entity_poly.entity_id
_entity_poly.type
_entity_poly.pdbx_seq_one_letter_code
_entity_poly.pdbx_strand_id
1 'polypeptide(L)'
;MPPERTKRQPNRELLRNLASGFGDEPWLSSIAVFPANRPDSIVLTVRPLYYPESVVDAAYIEVQAYTDGTFHITYVESRHGDRWLCRWDRHDSPDYSRDHFHEPPAARHSDGVNRDYPLHLGDVLADVVVPWVNRRVGVVWDNYEG
;
A
#
# COMPACT_ATOMS: atom_id res chain seq x y z
N MET A 1 24.63 4.02 -23.05
CA MET A 1 23.17 3.80 -23.01
C MET A 1 22.84 3.23 -21.64
N PRO A 2 21.88 3.76 -20.88
CA PRO A 2 21.43 3.08 -19.68
C PRO A 2 20.84 1.72 -20.10
N PRO A 3 21.05 0.65 -19.31
CA PRO A 3 20.46 -0.65 -19.63
C PRO A 3 18.93 -0.49 -19.69
N GLU A 4 18.33 -1.12 -20.71
CA GLU A 4 16.89 -1.23 -20.86
C GLU A 4 16.36 -1.91 -19.59
N ARG A 5 15.65 -1.16 -18.73
CA ARG A 5 14.96 -1.76 -17.58
C ARG A 5 13.96 -2.74 -18.17
N THR A 6 14.24 -4.04 -18.08
CA THR A 6 13.26 -5.08 -18.36
C THR A 6 11.99 -4.72 -17.58
N LYS A 7 10.89 -4.55 -18.31
CA LYS A 7 9.60 -4.24 -17.70
C LYS A 7 9.27 -5.38 -16.74
N ARG A 8 9.23 -5.09 -15.43
CA ARG A 8 8.95 -6.10 -14.40
C ARG A 8 7.62 -6.79 -14.73
N GLN A 9 7.60 -8.12 -14.67
CA GLN A 9 6.41 -8.89 -14.95
C GLN A 9 5.55 -8.98 -13.68
N PRO A 10 4.28 -8.54 -13.69
CA PRO A 10 3.41 -8.64 -12.53
C PRO A 10 3.17 -10.10 -12.15
N ASN A 11 3.29 -10.42 -10.86
CA ASN A 11 2.97 -11.72 -10.31
C ASN A 11 1.45 -11.82 -10.07
N ARG A 12 0.70 -12.00 -11.16
CA ARG A 12 -0.78 -12.02 -11.11
C ARG A 12 -1.35 -13.17 -10.31
N GLU A 13 -0.65 -14.30 -10.22
CA GLU A 13 -1.08 -15.44 -9.40
C GLU A 13 -0.99 -15.10 -7.91
N LEU A 14 0.16 -14.59 -7.45
CA LEU A 14 0.33 -14.13 -6.08
C LEU A 14 -0.71 -13.07 -5.71
N LEU A 15 -0.92 -12.08 -6.57
CA LEU A 15 -1.88 -11.00 -6.33
C LEU A 15 -3.33 -11.53 -6.21
N ARG A 16 -3.73 -12.50 -7.04
CA ARG A 16 -5.04 -13.16 -6.88
C ARG A 16 -5.15 -13.93 -5.57
N ASN A 17 -4.11 -14.68 -5.20
CA ASN A 17 -4.10 -15.44 -3.96
C ASN A 17 -4.20 -14.52 -2.73
N LEU A 18 -3.50 -13.38 -2.75
CA LEU A 18 -3.61 -12.36 -1.71
C LEU A 18 -5.01 -11.76 -1.65
N ALA A 19 -5.57 -11.36 -2.80
CA ALA A 19 -6.93 -10.82 -2.86
C ALA A 19 -7.97 -11.81 -2.33
N SER A 20 -7.86 -13.10 -2.66
CA SER A 20 -8.71 -14.15 -2.13
C SER A 20 -8.52 -14.36 -0.62
N GLY A 21 -7.28 -14.23 -0.12
CA GLY A 21 -6.97 -14.34 1.30
C GLY A 21 -7.61 -13.25 2.17
N PHE A 22 -7.86 -12.06 1.63
CA PHE A 22 -8.59 -11.00 2.32
C PHE A 22 -10.10 -11.24 2.43
N GLY A 23 -10.68 -12.19 1.69
CA GLY A 23 -12.09 -12.59 1.82
C GLY A 23 -13.08 -11.42 2.05
N ASP A 24 -13.90 -11.55 3.09
CA ASP A 24 -14.88 -10.54 3.55
C ASP A 24 -14.41 -9.80 4.81
N GLU A 25 -13.15 -9.35 4.81
CA GLU A 25 -12.60 -8.55 5.91
C GLU A 25 -13.49 -7.32 6.21
N PRO A 26 -13.95 -7.11 7.46
CA PRO A 26 -14.97 -6.12 7.78
C PRO A 26 -14.53 -4.67 7.54
N TRP A 27 -13.22 -4.41 7.63
CA TRP A 27 -12.62 -3.10 7.40
C TRP A 27 -12.47 -2.75 5.91
N LEU A 28 -12.67 -3.71 5.00
CA LEU A 28 -12.68 -3.48 3.57
C LEU A 28 -14.12 -3.32 3.07
N SER A 29 -14.34 -2.33 2.19
CA SER A 29 -15.60 -2.17 1.47
C SER A 29 -15.61 -2.89 0.12
N SER A 30 -14.43 -3.06 -0.49
CA SER A 30 -14.27 -3.79 -1.75
C SER A 30 -12.81 -4.21 -1.97
N ILE A 31 -12.64 -5.26 -2.76
CA ILE A 31 -11.35 -5.71 -3.27
C ILE A 31 -11.45 -5.73 -4.80
N ALA A 32 -10.65 -4.91 -5.48
CA ALA A 32 -10.57 -4.89 -6.94
C ALA A 32 -9.30 -5.62 -7.40
N VAL A 33 -9.46 -6.64 -8.25
CA VAL A 33 -8.35 -7.41 -8.81
C VAL A 33 -8.10 -6.96 -10.24
N PHE A 34 -6.94 -6.36 -10.51
CA PHE A 34 -6.55 -5.80 -11.81
C PHE A 34 -7.58 -4.85 -12.43
N PRO A 35 -8.04 -3.81 -11.70
CA PRO A 35 -8.97 -2.84 -12.27
C PRO A 35 -8.36 -2.15 -13.50
N ALA A 36 -9.20 -1.71 -14.44
CA ALA A 36 -8.76 -1.21 -15.74
C ALA A 36 -7.73 -0.06 -15.67
N ASN A 37 -7.80 0.78 -14.62
CA ASN A 37 -6.87 1.88 -14.39
C ASN A 37 -5.58 1.48 -13.65
N ARG A 38 -5.53 0.27 -13.05
CA ARG A 38 -4.37 -0.29 -12.35
C ARG A 38 -4.24 -1.78 -12.68
N PRO A 39 -3.91 -2.13 -13.94
CA PRO A 39 -4.02 -3.50 -14.45
C PRO A 39 -3.03 -4.48 -13.81
N ASP A 40 -2.03 -3.98 -13.08
CA ASP A 40 -0.95 -4.76 -12.47
C ASP A 40 -1.03 -4.80 -10.93
N SER A 41 -2.14 -4.34 -10.37
CA SER A 41 -2.35 -4.20 -8.93
C SER A 41 -3.61 -4.94 -8.45
N ILE A 42 -3.65 -5.25 -7.16
CA ILE A 42 -4.93 -5.35 -6.43
C ILE A 42 -5.14 -4.07 -5.63
N VAL A 43 -6.39 -3.68 -5.43
CA VAL A 43 -6.77 -2.49 -4.65
C VAL A 43 -7.75 -2.91 -3.56
N LEU A 44 -7.36 -2.68 -2.31
CA LEU A 44 -8.16 -2.93 -1.12
C LEU A 44 -8.76 -1.60 -0.67
N THR A 45 -10.06 -1.41 -0.85
CA THR A 45 -10.72 -0.16 -0.48
C THR A 45 -11.11 -0.22 0.99
N VAL A 46 -10.54 0.65 1.81
CA VAL A 46 -10.90 0.76 3.23
C VAL A 46 -12.32 1.29 3.34
N ARG A 47 -13.10 0.74 4.27
CA ARG A 47 -14.49 1.13 4.45
C ARG A 47 -14.58 2.56 5.00
N PRO A 48 -15.37 3.47 4.39
CA PRO A 48 -15.39 4.89 4.77
C PRO A 48 -15.71 5.15 6.24
N LEU A 49 -16.56 4.32 6.86
CA LEU A 49 -16.94 4.48 8.28
C LEU A 49 -15.78 4.39 9.28
N TYR A 50 -14.61 3.93 8.84
CA TYR A 50 -13.41 3.90 9.68
C TYR A 50 -12.74 5.27 9.81
N TYR A 51 -13.15 6.29 9.05
CA TYR A 51 -12.61 7.64 9.15
C TYR A 51 -13.69 8.67 9.48
N PRO A 52 -13.32 9.82 10.09
CA PRO A 52 -14.16 11.00 10.08
C PRO A 52 -14.33 11.47 8.63
N GLU A 53 -15.57 11.42 8.11
CA GLU A 53 -15.89 11.73 6.71
C GLU A 53 -15.44 13.14 6.29
N SER A 54 -15.47 14.11 7.21
CA SER A 54 -15.00 15.48 6.93
C SER A 54 -13.48 15.60 6.77
N VAL A 55 -12.71 14.56 7.09
CA VAL A 55 -11.24 14.54 7.01
C VAL A 55 -10.75 13.64 5.87
N VAL A 56 -11.31 12.44 5.74
CA VAL A 56 -10.93 11.45 4.72
C VAL A 56 -12.19 10.94 4.03
N ASP A 57 -12.35 11.25 2.74
CA ASP A 57 -13.52 10.82 1.95
C ASP A 57 -13.35 9.41 1.36
N ALA A 58 -12.11 8.99 1.11
CA ALA A 58 -11.81 7.67 0.61
C ALA A 58 -10.41 7.24 1.05
N ALA A 59 -10.23 5.95 1.32
CA ALA A 59 -8.91 5.37 1.58
C ALA A 59 -8.77 4.00 0.91
N TYR A 60 -7.57 3.69 0.44
CA TYR A 60 -7.28 2.40 -0.18
C TYR A 60 -5.82 2.00 -0.04
N ILE A 61 -5.58 0.70 -0.13
CA ILE A 61 -4.26 0.10 -0.22
C ILE A 61 -4.12 -0.47 -1.64
N GLU A 62 -3.15 0.03 -2.40
CA GLU A 62 -2.76 -0.53 -3.70
C GLU A 62 -1.55 -1.43 -3.52
N VAL A 63 -1.65 -2.67 -3.99
CA VAL A 63 -0.57 -3.67 -3.90
C VAL A 63 -0.14 -4.07 -5.31
N GLN A 64 1.14 -3.85 -5.63
CA GLN A 64 1.82 -4.32 -6.83
C GLN A 64 2.92 -5.30 -6.44
N ALA A 65 3.00 -6.44 -7.11
CA ALA A 65 4.00 -7.47 -6.87
C ALA A 65 4.47 -8.07 -8.20
N TYR A 66 5.75 -8.43 -8.27
CA TYR A 66 6.39 -8.89 -9.50
C TYR A 66 7.05 -10.26 -9.32
N THR A 67 7.30 -10.96 -10.44
CA THR A 67 7.84 -12.33 -10.44
C THR A 67 9.29 -12.41 -9.94
N ASP A 68 10.01 -11.28 -9.89
CA ASP A 68 11.36 -11.15 -9.32
C ASP A 68 11.37 -10.94 -7.79
N GLY A 69 10.20 -11.00 -7.15
CA GLY A 69 10.05 -10.82 -5.70
C GLY A 69 10.09 -9.37 -5.24
N THR A 70 10.08 -8.40 -6.16
CA THR A 70 9.89 -6.99 -5.82
C THR A 70 8.41 -6.65 -5.63
N PHE A 71 8.12 -5.63 -4.82
CA PHE A 71 6.77 -5.13 -4.62
C PHE A 71 6.74 -3.63 -4.30
N HIS A 72 5.57 -3.03 -4.50
CA HIS A 72 5.21 -1.69 -4.07
C HIS A 72 3.83 -1.75 -3.44
N ILE A 73 3.70 -1.32 -2.18
CA ILE A 73 2.42 -1.20 -1.47
C ILE A 73 2.21 0.27 -1.16
N THR A 74 1.13 0.87 -1.64
CA THR A 74 0.82 2.28 -1.37
C THR A 74 -0.49 2.36 -0.61
N TYR A 75 -0.48 2.98 0.56
CA TYR A 75 -1.71 3.37 1.25
C TYR A 75 -2.00 4.84 0.96
N VAL A 76 -3.25 5.14 0.60
CA VAL A 76 -3.70 6.47 0.17
C VAL A 76 -4.94 6.86 0.93
N GLU A 77 -4.96 8.09 1.41
CA GLU A 77 -6.14 8.84 1.87
C GLU A 77 -6.42 9.95 0.85
N SER A 78 -7.64 9.97 0.31
CA SER A 78 -8.25 11.13 -0.31
C SER A 78 -8.81 12.01 0.81
N ARG A 79 -8.48 13.29 0.78
CA ARG A 79 -8.86 14.30 1.78
C ARG A 79 -9.54 15.48 1.10
N HIS A 80 -10.70 15.23 0.49
CA HIS A 80 -11.52 16.20 -0.22
C HIS A 80 -10.77 16.95 -1.34
N GLY A 81 -9.96 16.22 -2.11
CA GLY A 81 -9.15 16.74 -3.21
C GLY A 81 -7.64 16.75 -2.92
N ASP A 82 -7.24 16.74 -1.65
CA ASP A 82 -5.86 16.53 -1.25
C ASP A 82 -5.53 15.04 -1.15
N ARG A 83 -4.25 14.70 -1.35
CA ARG A 83 -3.77 13.31 -1.25
C ARG A 83 -2.73 13.20 -0.15
N TRP A 84 -2.98 12.27 0.77
CA TRP A 84 -2.04 11.86 1.79
C TRP A 84 -1.70 10.38 1.57
N LEU A 85 -0.43 10.02 1.55
CA LEU A 85 -0.02 8.66 1.23
C LEU A 85 1.31 8.28 1.85
N CYS A 86 1.51 6.97 2.04
CA CYS A 86 2.79 6.36 2.38
C CYS A 86 3.01 5.11 1.50
N ARG A 87 4.25 4.60 1.45
CA ARG A 87 4.59 3.47 0.57
C ARG A 87 5.60 2.52 1.20
N TRP A 88 5.38 1.22 1.06
CA TRP A 88 6.35 0.16 1.41
C TRP A 88 6.89 -0.45 0.13
N ASP A 89 8.22 -0.50 0.01
CA ASP A 89 8.90 -0.93 -1.19
C ASP A 89 9.88 -2.06 -0.89
N ARG A 90 9.88 -3.07 -1.75
CA ARG A 90 10.94 -4.07 -1.86
C ARG A 90 11.52 -4.01 -3.26
N HIS A 91 12.67 -3.37 -3.44
CA HIS A 91 13.44 -3.39 -4.68
C HIS A 91 14.87 -2.91 -4.46
N ASP A 92 15.74 -3.24 -5.41
CA ASP A 92 17.10 -2.71 -5.39
C ASP A 92 17.06 -1.17 -5.55
N SER A 93 17.72 -0.48 -4.63
CA SER A 93 17.77 0.98 -4.55
C SER A 93 19.22 1.43 -4.37
N PRO A 94 19.64 2.55 -5.01
CA PRO A 94 20.97 3.11 -4.77
C PRO A 94 21.07 3.80 -3.40
N ASP A 95 19.95 4.30 -2.87
CA ASP A 95 19.91 5.18 -1.69
C ASP A 95 19.39 4.48 -0.44
N TYR A 96 18.71 3.34 -0.60
CA TYR A 96 18.02 2.62 0.47
C TYR A 96 18.33 1.13 0.44
N SER A 97 18.12 0.46 1.58
CA SER A 97 18.08 -1.00 1.63
C SER A 97 16.99 -1.53 0.70
N ARG A 98 17.11 -2.82 0.33
CA ARG A 98 16.14 -3.49 -0.54
C ARG A 98 14.71 -3.28 -0.05
N ASP A 99 14.50 -3.35 1.26
CA ASP A 99 13.26 -3.01 1.92
C ASP A 99 13.34 -1.59 2.48
N HIS A 100 12.39 -0.73 2.11
CA HIS A 100 12.32 0.64 2.62
C HIS A 100 10.89 1.18 2.61
N PHE A 101 10.61 2.05 3.58
CA PHE A 101 9.32 2.71 3.75
C PHE A 101 9.46 4.19 3.40
N HIS A 102 8.60 4.70 2.53
CA HIS A 102 8.48 6.12 2.29
C HIS A 102 7.38 6.70 3.17
N GLU A 103 7.78 7.60 4.06
CA GLU A 103 6.92 8.20 5.07
C GLU A 103 5.86 9.13 4.44
N PRO A 104 4.70 9.27 5.09
CA PRO A 104 3.72 10.28 4.72
C PRO A 104 4.22 11.71 4.94
N PRO A 105 3.58 12.74 4.35
CA PRO A 105 2.29 12.70 3.65
C PRO A 105 2.37 12.41 2.15
N ALA A 106 3.56 12.37 1.57
CA ALA A 106 3.73 12.39 0.11
C ALA A 106 4.50 11.20 -0.45
N ALA A 107 5.09 10.35 0.39
CA ALA A 107 6.03 9.28 0.01
C ALA A 107 7.01 9.71 -1.09
N ARG A 108 7.62 10.87 -0.94
CA ARG A 108 8.66 11.33 -1.87
C ARG A 108 9.86 10.43 -1.73
N HIS A 109 10.73 10.44 -2.74
CA HIS A 109 11.99 9.69 -2.68
C HIS A 109 12.78 10.02 -1.40
N SER A 110 12.88 11.29 -1.04
CA SER A 110 13.56 11.79 0.17
C SER A 110 12.93 11.34 1.49
N ASP A 111 11.69 10.86 1.46
CA ASP A 111 10.94 10.45 2.65
C ASP A 111 11.21 8.96 2.98
N GLY A 112 12.14 8.32 2.26
CA GLY A 112 12.50 6.93 2.45
C GLY A 112 13.30 6.69 3.73
N VAL A 113 12.95 5.61 4.44
CA VAL A 113 13.67 5.08 5.59
C VAL A 113 13.86 3.57 5.43
N ASN A 114 15.08 3.09 5.73
CA ASN A 114 15.41 1.67 5.66
C ASN A 114 14.56 0.86 6.66
N ARG A 115 14.13 -0.32 6.21
CA ARG A 115 13.34 -1.30 6.99
C ARG A 115 13.79 -2.70 6.63
N ASP A 116 13.38 -3.67 7.44
CA ASP A 116 13.43 -5.09 7.11
C ASP A 116 12.01 -5.63 7.15
N TYR A 117 11.52 -6.20 6.06
CA TYR A 117 10.19 -6.78 5.99
C TYR A 117 10.22 -8.31 6.04
N PRO A 118 9.13 -8.97 6.48
CA PRO A 118 8.96 -10.40 6.30
C PRO A 118 9.25 -10.89 4.87
N LEU A 119 9.67 -12.14 4.72
CA LEU A 119 10.05 -12.70 3.42
C LEU A 119 8.85 -12.75 2.46
N HIS A 120 7.70 -13.21 2.92
CA HIS A 120 6.53 -13.39 2.07
C HIS A 120 5.64 -12.14 2.08
N LEU A 121 5.17 -11.73 0.90
CA LEU A 121 4.32 -10.53 0.75
C LEU A 121 3.03 -10.58 1.59
N GLY A 122 2.47 -11.78 1.79
CA GLY A 122 1.32 -11.96 2.69
C GLY A 122 1.64 -11.54 4.12
N ASP A 123 2.80 -11.97 4.64
CA ASP A 123 3.27 -11.60 5.99
C ASP A 123 3.57 -10.09 6.06
N VAL A 124 4.11 -9.48 5.00
CA VAL A 124 4.28 -8.01 4.95
C VAL A 124 2.93 -7.30 5.09
N LEU A 125 1.89 -7.78 4.39
CA LEU A 125 0.55 -7.20 4.50
C LEU A 125 -0.03 -7.40 5.91
N ALA A 126 0.05 -8.61 6.46
CA ALA A 126 -0.54 -8.98 7.74
C ALA A 126 0.17 -8.34 8.94
N ASP A 127 1.50 -8.32 8.95
CA ASP A 127 2.30 -7.95 10.11
C ASP A 127 2.82 -6.51 10.06
N VAL A 128 2.89 -5.91 8.86
CA VAL A 128 3.43 -4.55 8.67
C VAL A 128 2.35 -3.58 8.23
N VAL A 129 1.71 -3.83 7.09
CA VAL A 129 0.83 -2.83 6.43
C VAL A 129 -0.49 -2.67 7.17
N VAL A 130 -1.22 -3.77 7.42
CA VAL A 130 -2.54 -3.71 8.09
C VAL A 130 -2.43 -3.11 9.51
N PRO A 131 -1.47 -3.52 10.36
CA PRO A 131 -1.30 -2.91 11.68
C PRO A 131 -0.93 -1.44 11.61
N TRP A 132 -0.14 -1.03 10.61
CA TRP A 132 0.20 0.38 10.41
C TRP A 132 -1.01 1.21 10.00
N VAL A 133 -1.82 0.72 9.04
CA VAL A 133 -3.06 1.40 8.60
C VAL A 133 -4.05 1.50 9.76
N ASN A 134 -4.22 0.44 10.55
CA ASN A 134 -5.09 0.46 11.73
C ASN A 134 -4.64 1.51 12.77
N ARG A 135 -3.34 1.60 13.07
CA ARG A 135 -2.82 2.67 13.94
C ARG A 135 -3.04 4.06 13.34
N ARG A 136 -2.85 4.20 12.03
CA ARG A 136 -3.06 5.46 11.32
C ARG A 136 -4.52 5.93 11.42
N VAL A 137 -5.48 5.03 11.26
CA VAL A 137 -6.91 5.32 11.48
C VAL A 137 -7.13 5.91 12.87
N GLY A 138 -6.57 5.29 13.92
CA GLY A 138 -6.64 5.83 15.29
C GLY A 138 -6.08 7.25 15.39
N VAL A 139 -4.90 7.50 14.83
CA VAL A 139 -4.29 8.85 14.80
C VAL A 139 -5.17 9.87 14.04
N VAL A 140 -5.93 9.46 13.03
CA VAL A 140 -6.87 10.39 12.36
C VAL A 140 -8.00 10.79 13.30
N TRP A 141 -8.56 9.84 14.06
CA TRP A 141 -9.62 10.12 15.05
C TRP A 141 -9.11 10.96 16.22
N ASP A 142 -7.96 10.63 16.80
CA ASP A 142 -7.37 11.39 17.91
C ASP A 142 -7.17 12.87 17.53
N ASN A 143 -6.74 13.14 16.29
CA ASN A 143 -6.57 14.50 15.77
C ASN A 143 -7.89 15.19 15.37
N TYR A 144 -8.97 14.44 15.16
CA TYR A 144 -10.29 14.99 14.86
C TYR A 144 -11.04 15.39 16.13
N GLU A 145 -10.83 14.66 17.22
CA GLU A 145 -11.45 14.90 18.53
C GLU A 145 -10.70 15.92 19.41
N GLY A 146 -9.41 16.14 19.13
CA GLY A 146 -8.56 17.12 19.83
C GLY A 146 -8.65 18.53 19.25
#